data_AF-A0A944SQL7-F1
#
_entry.id   AF-A0A944SQL7-F1
#
_cell.length_a   1.000
_cell.length_b   1.000
_cell.length_c   1.000
_cell.angle_alpha   90.00
_cell.angle_beta   90.00
_cell.angle_gamma   90.00
#
_symmetry.space_group_name_H-M   'P 1'
#
loop_
_entity.id
_entity.type
_entity.pdbx_description
1 polymer ?
#
loop_
_entity_poly.entity_id
_entity_poly.type
_entity_poly.pdbx_seq_one_letter_code
_entity_poly.pdbx_strand_id
1 'polypeptide(L)'
;MLTKKQIQDITNENLLVSDLSDSDLLEFCILANKKYRSGNSIITDENYDFIFISELKKRLPDHPFLQKVEAENEGFSDEKIKLPEKMLSTDKAYTWGEVEKWLERISKFSEEINVLLSEIQIKGTAKLDGFAGYDDGKKLYTRGDGNKGSDISRVFQRGLGILNESERGQGPGEIVVKRSYFESHLSSHFEYPRNFQASLIKEKELDKFARDAIDAKAALFVPFKQLPFWQGS
;
A
#
# COMPACT_ATOMS: atom_id res chain seq x y z
N MET A 1 -17.85 8.39 18.58
CA MET A 1 -16.57 7.69 18.79
C MET A 1 -16.86 6.29 19.25
N LEU A 2 -16.47 5.32 18.43
CA LEU A 2 -16.63 3.89 18.69
C LEU A 2 -15.89 3.51 19.97
N THR A 3 -16.59 2.80 20.86
CA THR A 3 -15.96 2.26 22.07
C THR A 3 -15.05 1.08 21.72
N LYS A 4 -14.06 0.78 22.58
CA LYS A 4 -13.21 -0.40 22.40
C LYS A 4 -14.00 -1.71 22.27
N LYS A 5 -15.11 -1.81 23.01
CA LYS A 5 -16.02 -2.95 22.95
C LYS A 5 -16.70 -3.04 21.58
N GLN A 6 -17.25 -1.94 21.06
CA GLN A 6 -17.84 -1.93 19.72
C GLN A 6 -16.82 -2.28 18.63
N ILE A 7 -15.59 -1.78 18.72
CA ILE A 7 -14.53 -2.15 17.78
C ILE A 7 -14.27 -3.66 17.83
N GLN A 8 -14.15 -4.24 19.03
CA GLN A 8 -13.98 -5.69 19.19
C GLN A 8 -15.17 -6.49 18.67
N ASP A 9 -16.39 -6.02 18.91
CA ASP A 9 -17.60 -6.68 18.43
C ASP A 9 -17.69 -6.65 16.90
N ILE A 10 -17.27 -5.55 16.26
CA ILE A 10 -17.17 -5.47 14.79
C ILE A 10 -16.07 -6.39 14.26
N THR A 11 -14.87 -6.38 14.86
CA THR A 11 -13.73 -7.19 14.37
C THR A 11 -13.93 -8.68 14.57
N ASN A 12 -14.71 -9.08 15.58
CA ASN A 12 -15.05 -10.48 15.86
C ASN A 12 -16.34 -10.92 15.16
N GLU A 13 -16.91 -10.09 14.28
CA GLU A 13 -18.17 -10.36 13.56
C GLU A 13 -19.39 -10.56 14.48
N ASN A 14 -19.32 -10.11 15.74
CA ASN A 14 -20.45 -10.10 16.68
C ASN A 14 -21.45 -8.96 16.38
N LEU A 15 -21.00 -7.93 15.66
CA LEU A 15 -21.81 -6.83 15.16
C LEU A 15 -21.66 -6.75 13.64
N LEU A 16 -22.75 -6.95 12.90
CA LEU A 16 -22.69 -6.97 11.43
C LEU A 16 -22.64 -5.55 10.88
N VAL A 17 -22.10 -5.41 9.67
CA VAL A 17 -22.05 -4.11 8.96
C VAL A 17 -23.45 -3.50 8.75
N SER A 18 -24.48 -4.35 8.64
CA SER A 18 -25.89 -3.94 8.55
C SER A 18 -26.38 -3.22 9.80
N ASP A 19 -25.80 -3.53 10.96
CA ASP A 19 -26.27 -3.06 12.26
C ASP A 19 -25.57 -1.75 12.68
N LEU A 20 -24.54 -1.35 11.92
CA LEU A 20 -23.82 -0.09 12.11
C LEU A 20 -24.64 1.09 11.58
N SER A 21 -24.65 2.18 12.34
CA SER A 21 -25.08 3.48 11.84
C SER A 21 -24.09 3.98 10.77
N ASP A 22 -24.52 4.88 9.89
CA ASP A 22 -23.65 5.46 8.86
C ASP A 22 -22.41 6.15 9.46
N SER A 23 -22.58 6.80 10.63
CA SER A 23 -21.48 7.42 11.36
C SER A 23 -20.51 6.39 11.92
N ASP A 24 -21.02 5.28 12.48
CA ASP A 24 -20.18 4.23 13.06
C ASP A 24 -19.43 3.45 11.98
N LEU A 25 -20.08 3.18 10.85
CA LEU A 25 -19.46 2.55 9.67
C LEU A 25 -18.32 3.42 9.13
N LEU A 26 -18.57 4.71 8.93
CA LEU A 26 -17.54 5.65 8.48
C LEU A 26 -16.38 5.73 9.48
N GLU A 27 -16.68 5.83 10.77
CA GLU A 27 -15.66 5.90 11.82
C GLU A 27 -14.81 4.62 11.85
N PHE A 28 -15.44 3.45 11.73
CA PHE A 28 -14.75 2.17 11.66
C PHE A 28 -13.85 2.08 10.42
N CYS A 29 -14.32 2.51 9.25
CA CYS A 29 -13.52 2.53 8.01
C CYS A 29 -12.27 3.42 8.14
N ILE A 30 -12.40 4.59 8.77
CA ILE A 30 -11.27 5.49 9.06
C ILE A 30 -10.27 4.82 10.02
N LEU A 31 -10.78 4.20 11.09
CA LEU A 31 -9.95 3.51 12.08
C LEU A 31 -9.21 2.31 11.46
N ALA A 32 -9.90 1.47 10.69
CA ALA A 32 -9.35 0.29 10.04
C ALA A 32 -8.24 0.68 9.05
N ASN A 33 -8.45 1.69 8.20
CA ASN A 33 -7.40 2.19 7.30
C ASN A 33 -6.19 2.75 8.09
N LYS A 34 -6.42 3.50 9.17
CA LYS A 34 -5.33 4.00 10.04
C LYS A 34 -4.52 2.84 10.63
N LYS A 35 -5.20 1.81 11.14
CA LYS A 35 -4.60 0.62 11.73
C LYS A 35 -3.79 -0.18 10.71
N TYR A 36 -4.37 -0.43 9.54
CA TYR A 36 -3.71 -1.05 8.39
C TYR A 36 -2.40 -0.34 8.02
N ARG A 37 -2.42 0.99 7.88
CA ARG A 37 -1.24 1.79 7.50
C ARG A 37 -0.15 1.83 8.56
N SER A 38 -0.51 1.66 9.83
CA SER A 38 0.45 1.55 10.93
C SER A 38 1.02 0.14 11.11
N GLY A 39 0.66 -0.83 10.27
CA GLY A 39 1.07 -2.23 10.42
C GLY A 39 0.42 -2.92 11.64
N ASN A 40 -0.78 -2.49 12.04
CA ASN A 40 -1.56 -3.08 13.13
C ASN A 40 -2.99 -3.36 12.66
N SER A 41 -3.14 -4.01 11.50
CA SER A 41 -4.47 -4.24 10.91
C SER A 41 -5.40 -4.95 11.90
N ILE A 42 -6.67 -4.52 11.94
CA ILE A 42 -7.69 -5.07 12.86
C ILE A 42 -8.70 -5.96 12.14
N ILE A 43 -8.68 -5.96 10.81
CA ILE A 43 -9.47 -6.82 9.92
C ILE A 43 -8.64 -7.11 8.67
N THR A 44 -9.08 -8.08 7.87
CA THR A 44 -8.45 -8.41 6.58
C THR A 44 -8.75 -7.35 5.52
N ASP A 45 -7.90 -7.27 4.50
CA ASP A 45 -8.07 -6.37 3.36
C ASP A 45 -9.36 -6.72 2.59
N GLU A 46 -9.67 -8.01 2.49
CA GLU A 46 -10.91 -8.49 1.87
C GLU A 46 -12.15 -8.03 2.64
N ASN A 47 -12.16 -8.18 3.97
CA ASN A 47 -13.30 -7.72 4.77
C ASN A 47 -13.44 -6.20 4.67
N TYR A 48 -12.32 -5.46 4.72
CA TYR A 48 -12.33 -4.02 4.56
C TYR A 48 -12.94 -3.60 3.22
N ASP A 49 -12.43 -4.16 2.11
CA ASP A 49 -12.83 -3.76 0.75
C ASP A 49 -14.25 -4.24 0.40
N PHE A 50 -14.62 -5.49 0.71
CA PHE A 50 -15.86 -6.11 0.24
C PHE A 50 -17.04 -5.98 1.20
N ILE A 51 -16.81 -5.82 2.49
CA ILE A 51 -17.88 -5.70 3.49
C ILE A 51 -18.06 -4.21 3.83
N PHE A 52 -17.03 -3.59 4.39
CA PHE A 52 -17.16 -2.25 4.97
C PHE A 52 -17.15 -1.14 3.90
N ILE A 53 -16.19 -1.14 2.98
CA ILE A 53 -16.11 -0.14 1.90
C ILE A 53 -17.25 -0.31 0.91
N SER A 54 -17.62 -1.55 0.57
CA SER A 54 -18.77 -1.82 -0.30
C SER A 54 -20.07 -1.26 0.29
N GLU A 55 -20.34 -1.52 1.58
CA GLU A 55 -21.54 -1.01 2.24
C GLU A 55 -21.48 0.52 2.40
N LEU A 56 -20.31 1.10 2.71
CA LEU A 56 -20.14 2.55 2.80
C LEU A 56 -20.39 3.24 1.45
N LYS A 57 -19.91 2.67 0.33
CA LYS A 57 -20.19 3.17 -1.02
C LYS A 57 -21.68 3.11 -1.37
N LYS A 58 -22.37 2.06 -0.93
CA LYS A 58 -23.80 1.90 -1.16
C LYS A 58 -24.62 2.93 -0.38
N ARG A 59 -24.24 3.24 0.86
CA ARG A 59 -24.98 4.18 1.73
C ARG A 59 -24.60 5.64 1.50
N LEU A 60 -23.31 5.92 1.31
CA LEU A 60 -22.73 7.26 1.26
C LEU A 60 -21.79 7.44 0.05
N PRO A 61 -22.26 7.26 -1.20
CA PRO A 61 -21.40 7.24 -2.40
C PRO A 61 -20.58 8.52 -2.62
N ASP A 62 -21.14 9.67 -2.27
CA ASP A 62 -20.52 10.99 -2.49
C ASP A 62 -19.70 11.48 -1.29
N HIS A 63 -19.50 10.64 -0.27
CA HIS A 63 -18.80 11.06 0.93
C HIS A 63 -17.31 11.34 0.65
N PRO A 64 -16.73 12.47 1.11
CA PRO A 64 -15.35 12.85 0.82
C PRO A 64 -14.29 11.82 1.20
N PHE A 65 -14.58 10.94 2.16
CA PHE A 65 -13.73 9.80 2.53
C PHE A 65 -13.45 8.89 1.32
N LEU A 66 -14.47 8.57 0.52
CA LEU A 66 -14.35 7.69 -0.65
C LEU A 66 -13.63 8.33 -1.83
N GLN A 67 -13.59 9.67 -1.88
CA GLN A 67 -12.98 10.43 -2.98
C GLN A 67 -11.54 10.87 -2.70
N LYS A 68 -11.10 10.85 -1.42
CA LYS A 68 -9.76 11.27 -1.06
C LYS A 68 -8.78 10.12 -1.15
N VAL A 69 -7.66 10.37 -1.80
CA VAL A 69 -6.46 9.54 -1.68
C VAL A 69 -5.90 9.75 -0.27
N GLU A 70 -6.20 8.84 0.65
CA GLU A 70 -5.92 9.04 2.07
C GLU A 70 -4.41 8.98 2.38
N ALA A 71 -3.99 9.92 3.24
CA ALA A 71 -2.62 10.07 3.70
C ALA A 71 -2.18 8.95 4.64
N GLU A 72 -0.91 8.54 4.56
CA GLU A 72 -0.26 7.80 5.63
C GLU A 72 -0.11 8.74 6.86
N ASN A 73 -0.67 8.33 8.01
CA ASN A 73 -0.62 9.10 9.26
C ASN A 73 0.61 8.72 10.10
N GLU A 74 1.09 9.71 10.87
CA GLU A 74 2.38 9.77 11.57
C GLU A 74 3.53 9.43 10.63
N GLY A 75 4.17 10.48 10.09
CA GLY A 75 5.33 10.30 9.23
C GLY A 75 6.34 9.37 9.91
N PHE A 76 7.00 8.53 9.13
CA PHE A 76 8.20 7.82 9.59
C PHE A 76 9.37 8.79 9.86
N SER A 77 9.11 10.09 9.83
CA SER A 77 9.96 11.17 10.29
C SER A 77 9.08 12.32 10.79
N ASP A 78 9.55 13.04 11.81
CA ASP A 78 8.88 14.23 12.33
C ASP A 78 8.68 15.30 11.24
N GLU A 79 9.59 15.34 10.25
CA GLU A 79 9.50 16.24 9.11
C GLU A 79 8.91 15.55 7.88
N LYS A 80 7.84 16.14 7.31
CA LYS A 80 7.31 15.76 5.99
C LYS A 80 8.01 16.55 4.89
N ILE A 81 8.61 15.84 3.93
CA ILE A 81 9.37 16.40 2.81
C ILE A 81 8.55 16.27 1.52
N LYS A 82 8.62 17.29 0.67
CA LYS A 82 8.01 17.26 -0.66
C LYS A 82 8.69 16.21 -1.54
N LEU A 83 7.90 15.36 -2.19
CA LEU A 83 8.40 14.35 -3.11
C LEU A 83 8.94 15.01 -4.38
N PRO A 84 10.01 14.45 -4.99
CA PRO A 84 10.49 14.88 -6.30
C PRO A 84 9.43 14.74 -7.38
N GLU A 85 8.67 13.64 -7.32
CA GLU A 85 7.55 13.33 -8.20
C GLU A 85 6.33 12.90 -7.37
N LYS A 86 5.14 13.20 -7.89
CA LYS A 86 3.89 12.83 -7.22
C LYS A 86 3.69 11.30 -7.28
N MET A 87 3.57 10.67 -6.12
CA MET A 87 3.29 9.23 -6.02
C MET A 87 1.77 8.98 -5.99
N LEU A 88 1.24 8.43 -7.08
CA LEU A 88 -0.18 8.10 -7.19
C LEU A 88 -0.55 6.81 -6.45
N SER A 89 -1.84 6.63 -6.21
CA SER A 89 -2.40 5.31 -5.88
C SER A 89 -2.86 4.63 -7.17
N THR A 90 -3.16 3.34 -7.09
CA THR A 90 -3.84 2.60 -8.16
C THR A 90 -5.31 2.43 -7.85
N ASP A 91 -6.16 2.53 -8.87
CA ASP A 91 -7.52 2.00 -8.81
C ASP A 91 -7.46 0.48 -8.69
N LYS A 92 -8.43 -0.12 -8.01
CA LYS A 92 -8.56 -1.57 -7.85
C LYS A 92 -9.75 -2.06 -8.67
N ALA A 93 -9.59 -3.19 -9.34
CA ALA A 93 -10.66 -3.93 -10.01
C ALA A 93 -10.68 -5.35 -9.45
N TYR A 94 -11.85 -5.82 -9.01
CA TYR A 94 -12.06 -7.14 -8.42
C TYR A 94 -12.85 -8.06 -9.35
N THR A 95 -13.47 -7.50 -10.38
CA THR A 95 -14.27 -8.22 -11.37
C THR A 95 -13.77 -7.97 -12.78
N TRP A 96 -14.03 -8.92 -13.68
CA TRP A 96 -13.69 -8.76 -15.09
C TRP A 96 -14.39 -7.56 -15.73
N GLY A 97 -15.65 -7.30 -15.38
CA GLY A 97 -16.38 -6.13 -15.89
C GLY A 97 -15.78 -4.78 -15.48
N GLU A 98 -15.09 -4.68 -14.33
CA GLU A 98 -14.33 -3.47 -13.96
C GLU A 98 -13.08 -3.30 -14.82
N VAL A 99 -12.42 -4.41 -15.18
CA VAL A 99 -11.28 -4.40 -16.11
C VAL A 99 -11.74 -4.00 -17.51
N GLU A 100 -12.87 -4.53 -18.00
CA GLU A 100 -13.46 -4.15 -19.29
C GLU A 100 -13.78 -2.65 -19.33
N LYS A 101 -14.41 -2.10 -18.29
CA LYS A 101 -14.66 -0.64 -18.19
C LYS A 101 -13.37 0.18 -18.17
N TRP A 102 -12.30 -0.34 -17.59
CA TRP A 102 -11.00 0.32 -17.65
C TRP A 102 -10.42 0.32 -19.07
N LEU A 103 -10.53 -0.80 -19.81
CA LEU A 103 -10.15 -0.88 -21.21
C LEU A 103 -11.00 0.05 -22.11
N GLU A 104 -12.30 0.12 -21.89
CA GLU A 104 -13.20 1.05 -22.59
C GLU A 104 -12.79 2.51 -22.38
N ARG A 105 -12.40 2.89 -21.15
CA ARG A 105 -11.86 4.22 -20.86
C ARG A 105 -10.58 4.48 -21.64
N ILE A 106 -9.67 3.51 -21.71
CA ILE A 106 -8.42 3.63 -22.50
C ILE A 106 -8.76 3.89 -23.97
N SER A 107 -9.65 3.10 -24.55
CA SER A 107 -10.09 3.26 -25.95
C SER A 107 -10.62 4.67 -26.21
N LYS A 108 -11.53 5.14 -25.36
CA LYS A 108 -12.09 6.49 -25.48
C LYS A 108 -11.02 7.58 -25.39
N PHE A 109 -10.12 7.48 -24.41
CA PHE A 109 -9.04 8.47 -24.28
C PHE A 109 -8.07 8.43 -25.45
N SER A 110 -7.81 7.25 -26.02
CA SER A 110 -6.94 7.11 -27.21
C SER A 110 -7.49 7.88 -28.41
N GLU A 111 -8.81 7.81 -28.63
CA GLU A 111 -9.50 8.58 -29.67
C GLU A 111 -9.39 10.08 -29.42
N GLU A 112 -9.60 10.53 -28.17
CA GLU A 112 -9.50 11.94 -27.79
C GLU A 112 -8.10 12.54 -28.04
N ILE A 113 -7.04 11.73 -27.90
CA ILE A 113 -5.65 12.17 -28.12
C ILE A 113 -5.08 11.76 -29.49
N ASN A 114 -5.90 11.21 -30.39
CA ASN A 114 -5.50 10.71 -31.72
C ASN A 114 -4.36 9.68 -31.70
N VAL A 115 -4.37 8.75 -30.74
CA VAL A 115 -3.46 7.60 -30.68
C VAL A 115 -4.23 6.35 -31.11
N LEU A 116 -3.66 5.55 -32.02
CA LEU A 116 -4.32 4.33 -32.46
C LEU A 116 -4.29 3.29 -31.33
N LEU A 117 -5.41 2.60 -31.12
CA LEU A 117 -5.49 1.51 -30.14
C LEU A 117 -4.40 0.45 -30.35
N SER A 118 -4.04 0.15 -31.60
CA SER A 118 -2.96 -0.79 -31.96
C SER A 118 -1.57 -0.35 -31.50
N GLU A 119 -1.37 0.93 -31.19
CA GLU A 119 -0.12 1.48 -30.68
C GLU A 119 -0.04 1.42 -29.15
N ILE A 120 -1.16 1.11 -28.48
CA ILE A 120 -1.22 1.03 -27.03
C ILE A 120 -0.74 -0.34 -26.58
N GLN A 121 0.17 -0.34 -25.61
CA GLN A 121 0.67 -1.56 -24.97
C GLN A 121 0.33 -1.52 -23.49
N ILE A 122 -0.26 -2.61 -23.01
CA ILE A 122 -0.56 -2.81 -21.59
C ILE A 122 0.52 -3.69 -20.98
N LYS A 123 1.14 -3.18 -19.91
CA LYS A 123 2.10 -3.93 -19.10
C LYS A 123 1.42 -4.41 -17.83
N GLY A 124 1.40 -5.73 -17.62
CA GLY A 124 0.93 -6.36 -16.40
C GLY A 124 2.12 -6.74 -15.51
N THR A 125 2.17 -6.20 -14.29
CA THR A 125 3.15 -6.57 -13.28
C THR A 125 2.46 -7.21 -12.07
N ALA A 126 3.17 -8.08 -11.35
CA ALA A 126 2.72 -8.48 -10.03
C ALA A 126 2.62 -7.25 -9.12
N LYS A 127 1.48 -7.08 -8.45
CA LYS A 127 1.35 -6.07 -7.40
C LYS A 127 2.13 -6.54 -6.18
N LEU A 128 3.16 -5.79 -5.82
CA LEU A 128 3.88 -6.03 -4.58
C LEU A 128 3.00 -5.64 -3.39
N ASP A 129 3.13 -6.41 -2.32
CA ASP A 129 2.51 -6.11 -1.05
C ASP A 129 3.58 -5.63 -0.09
N GLY A 130 3.82 -4.31 -0.10
CA GLY A 130 4.57 -3.77 1.01
C GLY A 130 4.47 -2.27 1.24
N PHE A 131 5.63 -1.65 1.34
CA PHE A 131 5.72 -0.24 1.68
C PHE A 131 6.26 0.58 0.50
N ALA A 132 5.39 1.40 -0.11
CA ALA A 132 5.74 2.22 -1.26
C ALA A 132 6.81 3.27 -0.92
N GLY A 133 7.80 3.39 -1.80
CA GLY A 133 8.84 4.41 -1.68
C GLY A 133 9.31 4.93 -3.03
N TYR A 134 9.89 6.14 -3.01
CA TYR A 134 10.52 6.76 -4.17
C TYR A 134 11.99 6.99 -3.89
N ASP A 135 12.87 6.44 -4.71
CA ASP A 135 14.32 6.59 -4.59
C ASP A 135 14.86 7.54 -5.67
N ASP A 136 15.32 8.73 -5.27
CA ASP A 136 15.90 9.73 -6.17
C ASP A 136 17.43 9.63 -6.31
N GLY A 137 18.04 8.64 -5.65
CA GLY A 137 19.48 8.38 -5.69
C GLY A 137 20.24 9.04 -4.54
N LYS A 138 19.63 10.03 -3.87
CA LYS A 138 20.14 10.65 -2.65
C LYS A 138 19.30 10.26 -1.45
N LYS A 139 17.98 10.25 -1.64
CA LYS A 139 16.99 10.00 -0.61
C LYS A 139 15.98 8.95 -1.03
N LEU A 140 15.45 8.25 -0.02
CA LEU A 140 14.28 7.40 -0.15
C LEU A 140 13.13 8.04 0.59
N TYR A 141 12.04 8.32 -0.11
CA TYR A 141 10.86 8.92 0.47
C TYR A 141 9.75 7.88 0.61
N THR A 142 9.01 7.92 1.72
CA THR A 142 7.71 7.24 1.77
C THR A 142 6.70 7.94 0.88
N ARG A 143 5.62 7.24 0.53
CA ARG A 143 4.54 7.85 -0.24
C ARG A 143 3.80 8.96 0.52
N GLY A 144 3.49 8.77 1.81
CA GLY A 144 2.78 9.77 2.60
C GLY A 144 1.38 10.09 2.04
N ASP A 145 1.15 11.34 1.65
CA ASP A 145 -0.08 11.79 0.98
C ASP A 145 0.01 11.78 -0.56
N GLY A 146 1.13 11.31 -1.12
CA GLY A 146 1.44 11.31 -2.53
C GLY A 146 2.11 12.59 -3.05
N ASN A 147 2.14 13.68 -2.27
CA ASN A 147 2.90 14.91 -2.57
C ASN A 147 4.01 15.17 -1.55
N LYS A 148 3.79 14.80 -0.29
CA LYS A 148 4.75 14.86 0.80
C LYS A 148 4.83 13.51 1.51
N GLY A 149 6.05 13.09 1.79
CA GLY A 149 6.38 11.85 2.49
C GLY A 149 7.41 12.07 3.58
N SER A 150 7.96 10.98 4.10
CA SER A 150 9.03 10.97 5.10
C SER A 150 10.34 10.50 4.47
N ASP A 151 11.46 11.09 4.89
CA ASP A 151 12.78 10.61 4.52
C ASP A 151 13.10 9.35 5.32
N ILE A 152 13.24 8.22 4.62
CA ILE A 152 13.58 6.92 5.18
C ILE A 152 14.92 6.41 4.67
N SER A 153 15.80 7.29 4.17
CA SER A 153 17.13 6.93 3.62
C SER A 153 18.00 6.11 4.59
N ARG A 154 17.74 6.23 5.89
CA ARG A 154 18.33 5.40 6.94
C ARG A 154 18.21 3.89 6.70
N VAL A 155 17.20 3.41 5.97
CA VAL A 155 17.07 1.97 5.71
C VAL A 155 18.26 1.43 4.90
N PHE A 156 18.80 2.23 3.98
CA PHE A 156 19.99 1.86 3.21
C PHE A 156 21.26 1.91 4.06
N GLN A 157 21.36 2.88 4.98
CA GLN A 157 22.46 2.95 5.95
C GLN A 157 22.45 1.74 6.90
N ARG A 158 21.27 1.17 7.13
CA ARG A 158 21.06 -0.07 7.91
C ARG A 158 21.27 -1.34 7.10
N GLY A 159 21.68 -1.24 5.84
CA GLY A 159 22.03 -2.37 4.98
C GLY A 159 20.92 -2.90 4.07
N LEU A 160 19.73 -2.28 4.04
CA LEU A 160 18.66 -2.70 3.13
C LEU A 160 19.16 -2.65 1.67
N GLY A 161 19.14 -3.80 0.98
CA GLY A 161 19.57 -3.89 -0.41
C GLY A 161 18.50 -3.44 -1.40
N ILE A 162 18.92 -3.18 -2.64
CA ILE A 162 18.01 -3.06 -3.78
C ILE A 162 17.98 -4.42 -4.50
N LEU A 163 16.84 -4.77 -5.09
CA LEU A 163 16.73 -5.91 -5.99
C LEU A 163 17.88 -5.92 -7.02
N ASN A 164 18.42 -7.12 -7.28
CA ASN A 164 19.53 -7.35 -8.19
C ASN A 164 20.83 -6.60 -7.88
N GLU A 165 21.00 -6.10 -6.64
CA GLU A 165 22.18 -5.32 -6.23
C GLU A 165 22.43 -4.11 -7.13
N SER A 166 21.35 -3.57 -7.69
CA SER A 166 21.39 -2.45 -8.62
C SER A 166 21.61 -1.11 -7.92
N GLU A 167 21.89 -0.08 -8.71
CA GLU A 167 22.17 1.27 -8.20
C GLU A 167 20.93 1.97 -7.62
N ARG A 168 21.16 2.96 -6.75
CA ARG A 168 20.11 3.85 -6.23
C ARG A 168 19.56 4.78 -7.33
N GLY A 169 18.44 5.45 -7.06
CA GLY A 169 17.88 6.46 -7.96
C GLY A 169 17.00 5.91 -9.07
N GLN A 170 16.35 4.78 -8.80
CA GLN A 170 15.52 4.09 -9.78
C GLN A 170 14.05 4.54 -9.79
N GLY A 171 13.70 5.53 -8.98
CA GLY A 171 12.35 6.09 -8.88
C GLY A 171 11.43 5.26 -7.99
N PRO A 172 10.16 5.07 -8.38
CA PRO A 172 9.17 4.42 -7.53
C PRO A 172 9.40 2.90 -7.40
N GLY A 173 9.13 2.39 -6.21
CA GLY A 173 9.23 0.98 -5.87
C GLY A 173 8.59 0.66 -4.54
N GLU A 174 8.88 -0.53 -4.03
CA GLU A 174 8.28 -1.04 -2.81
C GLU A 174 9.34 -1.72 -1.94
N ILE A 175 9.34 -1.43 -0.63
CA ILE A 175 10.08 -2.24 0.34
C ILE A 175 9.26 -3.47 0.65
N VAL A 176 9.83 -4.64 0.36
CA VAL A 176 9.17 -5.94 0.53
C VAL A 176 10.05 -6.92 1.28
N VAL A 177 9.42 -7.99 1.78
CA VAL A 177 10.10 -9.16 2.33
C VAL A 177 9.75 -10.38 1.48
N LYS A 178 10.73 -11.24 1.20
CA LYS A 178 10.49 -12.51 0.50
C LYS A 178 9.47 -13.34 1.28
N ARG A 179 8.40 -13.77 0.60
CA ARG A 179 7.32 -14.58 1.20
C ARG A 179 7.86 -15.82 1.91
N SER A 180 8.76 -16.55 1.27
CA SER A 180 9.36 -17.76 1.85
C SER A 180 10.14 -17.48 3.14
N TYR A 181 10.84 -16.35 3.22
CA TYR A 181 11.54 -15.94 4.44
C TYR A 181 10.56 -15.56 5.55
N PHE A 182 9.51 -14.81 5.19
CA PHE A 182 8.46 -14.45 6.14
C PHE A 182 7.79 -15.68 6.75
N GLU A 183 7.35 -16.62 5.90
CA GLU A 183 6.68 -17.85 6.33
C GLU A 183 7.56 -18.70 7.27
N SER A 184 8.87 -18.77 7.00
CA SER A 184 9.80 -19.62 7.77
C SER A 184 10.40 -18.97 9.02
N HIS A 185 10.51 -17.64 9.09
CA HIS A 185 11.24 -16.96 10.17
C HIS A 185 10.42 -15.92 10.93
N LEU A 186 9.32 -15.41 10.35
CA LEU A 186 8.62 -14.24 10.86
C LEU A 186 7.14 -14.50 11.20
N SER A 187 6.52 -15.50 10.58
CA SER A 187 5.09 -15.81 10.73
C SER A 187 4.64 -16.12 12.17
N SER A 188 5.54 -16.63 13.02
CA SER A 188 5.26 -16.84 14.44
C SER A 188 5.22 -15.55 15.28
N HIS A 189 5.73 -14.44 14.73
CA HIS A 189 5.88 -13.16 15.42
C HIS A 189 5.07 -12.04 14.79
N PHE A 190 4.76 -12.16 13.50
CA PHE A 190 4.03 -11.17 12.72
C PHE A 190 2.87 -11.86 12.00
N GLU A 191 1.66 -11.33 12.20
CA GLU A 191 0.46 -11.87 11.56
C GLU A 191 0.48 -11.63 10.03
N TYR A 192 0.99 -10.47 9.59
CA TYR A 192 1.07 -10.08 8.17
C TYR A 192 2.45 -9.55 7.77
N PRO A 193 2.93 -9.79 6.53
CA PRO A 193 4.20 -9.26 6.02
C PRO A 193 4.36 -7.75 6.18
N ARG A 194 3.24 -7.02 6.05
CA ARG A 194 3.23 -5.56 6.17
C ARG A 194 3.55 -5.05 7.57
N ASN A 195 3.14 -5.78 8.60
CA ASN A 195 3.47 -5.45 9.99
C ASN A 195 5.00 -5.51 10.20
N PHE A 196 5.65 -6.49 9.58
CA PHE A 196 7.10 -6.60 9.58
C PHE A 196 7.77 -5.47 8.78
N GLN A 197 7.27 -5.11 7.61
CA GLN A 197 7.89 -4.05 6.81
C GLN A 197 7.86 -2.68 7.50
N ALA A 198 6.82 -2.37 8.28
CA ALA A 198 6.78 -1.18 9.14
C ALA A 198 7.95 -1.16 10.15
N SER A 199 8.42 -2.34 10.60
CA SER A 199 9.56 -2.46 11.50
C SER A 199 10.91 -2.15 10.82
N LEU A 200 11.00 -2.35 9.50
CA LEU A 200 12.19 -2.00 8.69
C LEU A 200 12.36 -0.48 8.56
N ILE A 201 11.25 0.23 8.39
CA ILE A 201 11.25 1.67 8.08
C ILE A 201 11.15 2.57 9.31
N LYS A 202 10.88 2.07 10.52
CA LYS A 202 10.76 2.90 11.73
C LYS A 202 12.04 3.70 12.04
N GLU A 203 11.90 4.86 12.70
CA GLU A 203 13.07 5.65 13.14
C GLU A 203 13.88 4.97 14.22
N LYS A 204 13.19 4.29 15.14
CA LYS A 204 13.81 3.54 16.24
C LYS A 204 14.78 2.48 15.70
N GLU A 205 15.67 2.03 16.58
CA GLU A 205 16.59 0.94 16.26
C GLU A 205 15.86 -0.30 15.77
N LEU A 206 16.48 -0.99 14.81
CA LEU A 206 15.96 -2.24 14.28
C LEU A 206 16.00 -3.33 15.34
N ASP A 207 14.92 -4.08 15.42
CA ASP A 207 14.89 -5.31 16.21
C ASP A 207 15.70 -6.41 15.50
N LYS A 208 15.88 -7.55 16.18
CA LYS A 208 16.63 -8.69 15.65
C LYS A 208 16.03 -9.20 14.33
N PHE A 209 14.71 -9.28 14.22
CA PHE A 209 14.04 -9.78 13.02
C PHE A 209 14.30 -8.90 11.79
N ALA A 210 14.23 -7.58 11.97
CA ALA A 210 14.53 -6.62 10.91
C ALA A 210 15.98 -6.72 10.43
N ARG A 211 16.94 -6.84 11.36
CA ARG A 211 18.37 -7.01 11.03
C ARG A 211 18.62 -8.33 10.30
N ASP A 212 18.13 -9.44 10.84
CA ASP A 212 18.33 -10.77 10.26
C ASP A 212 17.76 -10.86 8.82
N ALA A 213 16.61 -10.22 8.56
CA ALA A 213 16.01 -10.20 7.22
C ALA A 213 16.80 -9.36 6.22
N ILE A 214 17.41 -8.25 6.67
CA ILE A 214 18.31 -7.42 5.86
C ILE A 214 19.59 -8.21 5.55
N ASP A 215 20.21 -8.79 6.58
CA ASP A 215 21.46 -9.56 6.45
C ASP A 215 21.28 -10.78 5.53
N ALA A 216 20.12 -11.42 5.58
CA ALA A 216 19.75 -12.53 4.69
C ALA A 216 19.38 -12.09 3.26
N LYS A 217 19.42 -10.78 2.94
CA LYS A 217 18.90 -10.21 1.68
C LYS A 217 17.47 -10.67 1.37
N ALA A 218 16.66 -10.80 2.42
CA ALA A 218 15.26 -11.20 2.35
C ALA A 218 14.33 -9.99 2.36
N ALA A 219 14.72 -8.91 3.03
CA ALA A 219 14.09 -7.59 2.92
C ALA A 219 14.85 -6.74 1.88
N LEU A 220 14.13 -6.18 0.91
CA LEU A 220 14.72 -5.42 -0.20
C LEU A 220 13.82 -4.24 -0.60
N PHE A 221 14.42 -3.18 -1.13
CA PHE A 221 13.71 -2.23 -1.97
C PHE A 221 13.65 -2.77 -3.41
N VAL A 222 12.45 -2.84 -3.99
CA VAL A 222 12.21 -3.32 -5.34
C VAL A 222 11.68 -2.17 -6.21
N PRO A 223 12.52 -1.55 -7.06
CA PRO A 223 12.05 -0.57 -8.03
C PRO A 223 11.09 -1.22 -9.03
N PHE A 224 9.94 -0.58 -9.28
CA PHE A 224 8.92 -1.17 -10.16
C PHE A 224 9.43 -1.41 -11.59
N LYS A 225 10.39 -0.62 -12.05
CA LYS A 225 11.01 -0.79 -13.38
C LYS A 225 11.80 -2.10 -13.53
N GLN A 226 12.14 -2.78 -12.43
CA GLN A 226 12.82 -4.07 -12.44
C GLN A 226 11.86 -5.25 -12.37
N LEU A 227 10.57 -5.02 -12.16
CA LEU A 227 9.62 -6.12 -12.09
C LEU A 227 9.50 -6.82 -13.46
N PRO A 228 9.47 -8.16 -13.48
CA PRO A 228 9.06 -8.86 -14.68
C PRO A 228 7.63 -8.44 -15.01
N PHE A 229 7.36 -8.24 -16.30
CA PHE A 229 6.05 -7.84 -16.78
C PHE A 229 5.60 -8.74 -17.93
N TRP A 230 4.30 -8.98 -17.98
CA TRP A 230 3.62 -9.42 -19.20
C TRP A 230 3.32 -8.18 -20.04
N GLN A 231 3.34 -8.34 -21.37
CA GLN A 231 2.98 -7.28 -22.30
C GLN A 231 1.93 -7.81 -23.28
N GLY A 232 0.87 -7.04 -23.48
CA GLY A 232 -0.15 -7.29 -24.49
C GLY A 232 -0.64 -6.01 -25.15
N SER A 233 -1.47 -6.19 -26.18
CA SER A 233 -2.12 -5.15 -26.99
C SER A 233 -3.60 -5.46 -27.10
#